data_AF-A0A5P1FHD3-F1
#
_entry.id   AF-A0A5P1FHD3-F1
#
_cell.length_a   1.000
_cell.length_b   1.000
_cell.length_c   1.000
_cell.angle_alpha   90.00
_cell.angle_beta   90.00
_cell.angle_gamma   90.00
#
_symmetry.space_group_name_H-M   'P 1'
#
loop_
_entity.id
_entity.type
_entity.pdbx_description
1 polymer ?
#
loop_
_entity_poly.entity_id
_entity_poly.type
_entity_poly.pdbx_seq_one_letter_code
_entity_poly.pdbx_strand_id
1 'polypeptide(L)'
;MDGTLAWEPFVEQTIAMARAVHRHRYRMGIGYKEEEDGSVTENYWEQIEDDENASEELRMRKPYRIELVGVVCDAYLAVVRGIRRAIIMGRAVRVKSQLKSHKRFATAFPKYCKLVDNARLYCTTSMGAPKLIAWKDGDNNLLVDPDEIECLQKLKALNEDAQSIFDLYPNSDTKCGSYSFWDAAVMCRSRAAIQQDLKMVLGKIENQVVSST
;
A
#
# COMPACT_ATOMS: atom_id res chain seq x y z
N MET A 1 -11.37 6.29 2.92
CA MET A 1 -10.63 5.47 3.89
C MET A 1 -9.31 5.13 3.27
N ASP A 2 -8.24 5.68 3.83
CA ASP A 2 -6.87 5.31 3.45
C ASP A 2 -6.54 3.94 4.05
N GLY A 3 -5.54 3.23 3.51
CA GLY A 3 -5.18 1.90 4.02
C GLY A 3 -4.73 1.93 5.48
N THR A 4 -4.89 0.82 6.20
CA THR A 4 -4.58 0.72 7.64
C THR A 4 -3.15 1.18 7.99
N LEU A 5 -2.16 0.84 7.18
CA LEU A 5 -0.77 1.27 7.38
C LEU A 5 -0.47 2.70 6.90
N ALA A 6 -1.44 3.36 6.26
CA ALA A 6 -1.36 4.77 5.90
C ALA A 6 -1.87 5.70 7.02
N TRP A 7 -2.37 5.15 8.13
CA TRP A 7 -2.82 5.92 9.28
C TRP A 7 -1.87 5.72 10.46
N GLU A 8 -0.94 6.66 10.63
CA GLU A 8 0.18 6.52 11.56
C GLU A 8 -0.24 6.33 13.02
N PRO A 9 -1.14 7.14 13.62
CA PRO A 9 -1.54 6.97 15.02
C PRO A 9 -2.16 5.59 15.31
N PHE A 10 -2.91 5.03 14.35
CA PHE A 10 -3.47 3.69 14.46
C PHE A 10 -2.36 2.64 14.54
N VAL A 11 -1.36 2.71 13.66
CA VAL A 11 -0.24 1.75 13.64
C VAL A 11 0.56 1.83 14.94
N GLU A 12 0.87 3.04 15.40
CA GLU A 12 1.63 3.25 16.64
C GLU A 12 0.94 2.68 17.87
N GLN A 13 -0.35 3.02 18.05
CA GLN A 13 -1.14 2.51 19.17
C GLN A 13 -1.31 0.98 19.07
N THR A 14 -1.47 0.43 17.86
CA THR A 14 -1.58 -1.01 17.66
C THR A 14 -0.28 -1.75 18.00
N ILE A 15 0.88 -1.20 17.62
CA ILE A 15 2.18 -1.79 17.99
C ILE A 15 2.38 -1.71 19.50
N ALA A 16 2.09 -0.56 20.12
CA ALA A 16 2.21 -0.39 21.56
C ALA A 16 1.32 -1.37 22.34
N MET A 17 0.05 -1.49 21.91
CA MET A 17 -0.90 -2.48 22.44
C MET A 17 -0.35 -3.89 22.26
N ALA A 18 0.06 -4.29 21.05
CA ALA A 18 0.59 -5.63 20.76
C ALA A 18 1.86 -5.96 21.57
N ARG A 19 2.71 -4.97 21.89
CA ARG A 19 3.84 -5.17 22.80
C ARG A 19 3.39 -5.38 24.25
N ALA A 20 2.25 -4.83 24.66
CA ALA A 20 1.78 -4.84 26.03
C ALA A 20 0.73 -5.93 26.35
N VAL A 21 0.11 -6.57 25.36
CA VAL A 21 -0.97 -7.58 25.58
C VAL A 21 -0.58 -8.82 26.38
N HIS A 22 0.72 -9.08 26.53
CA HIS A 22 1.22 -10.14 27.40
C HIS A 22 1.17 -9.75 28.90
N ARG A 23 0.97 -8.46 29.21
CA ARG A 23 0.88 -7.92 30.57
C ARG A 23 -0.50 -7.37 30.92
N HIS A 24 -1.26 -6.91 29.93
CA HIS A 24 -2.53 -6.24 30.15
C HIS A 24 -3.56 -6.65 29.12
N ARG A 25 -4.84 -6.55 29.47
CA ARG A 25 -5.94 -6.69 28.52
C ARG A 25 -6.27 -5.34 27.86
N TYR A 26 -6.71 -5.41 26.61
CA TYR A 26 -7.12 -4.26 25.83
C TYR A 26 -8.49 -4.51 25.19
N ARG A 27 -9.26 -3.44 25.00
CA ARG A 27 -10.44 -3.37 24.11
C ARG A 27 -10.21 -2.33 23.03
N MET A 28 -11.03 -2.36 21.99
CA MET A 28 -11.07 -1.26 21.02
C MET A 28 -11.53 0.02 21.74
N GLY A 29 -10.78 1.10 21.54
CA GLY A 29 -11.20 2.44 21.90
C GLY A 29 -12.21 3.00 20.90
N ILE A 30 -12.54 4.28 21.04
CA ILE A 30 -13.52 4.98 20.19
C ILE A 30 -13.06 5.18 18.73
N GLY A 31 -11.78 4.94 18.45
CA GLY A 31 -11.17 5.14 17.14
C GLY A 31 -10.89 6.61 16.84
N TYR A 32 -11.09 7.00 15.58
CA TYR A 32 -11.07 8.40 15.15
C TYR A 32 -12.46 9.00 15.34
N LYS A 33 -12.55 10.08 16.11
CA LYS A 33 -13.78 10.87 16.27
C LYS A 33 -13.46 12.35 16.19
N GLU A 34 -14.21 13.07 15.37
CA GLU A 34 -14.17 14.53 15.25
C GLU A 34 -15.46 15.07 15.87
N GLU A 35 -15.32 15.94 16.87
CA GLU A 35 -16.45 16.55 17.58
C GLU A 35 -16.92 17.83 16.84
N GLU A 36 -18.12 18.33 17.20
CA GLU A 36 -18.72 19.52 16.55
C GLU A 36 -17.89 20.80 16.70
N ASP A 37 -17.07 20.88 17.75
CA ASP A 37 -16.14 21.98 18.00
C ASP A 37 -14.83 21.90 17.19
N GLY A 38 -14.68 20.86 16.36
CA GLY A 38 -13.49 20.58 15.56
C GLY A 38 -12.36 19.90 16.33
N SER A 39 -12.57 19.53 17.60
CA SER A 39 -11.61 18.71 18.34
C SER A 39 -11.58 17.28 17.79
N VAL A 40 -10.37 16.71 17.68
CA VAL A 40 -10.15 15.36 17.16
C VAL A 40 -9.64 14.48 18.29
N THR A 41 -10.35 13.38 18.54
CA THR A 41 -9.89 12.30 19.42
C THR A 41 -9.47 11.10 18.57
N GLU A 42 -8.25 10.61 18.80
CA GLU A 42 -7.72 9.39 18.18
C GLU A 42 -7.26 8.40 19.25
N ASN A 43 -8.16 7.49 19.63
CA ASN A 43 -7.88 6.45 20.61
C ASN A 43 -8.40 5.08 20.12
N TYR A 44 -7.49 4.23 19.68
CA TYR A 44 -7.81 2.94 19.07
C TYR A 44 -7.80 1.77 20.05
N TRP A 45 -7.05 1.87 21.15
CA TRP A 45 -6.89 0.79 22.11
C TRP A 45 -6.92 1.31 23.54
N GLU A 46 -7.81 0.74 24.35
CA GLU A 46 -7.95 1.07 25.76
C GLU A 46 -7.56 -0.12 26.61
N GLN A 47 -6.70 0.10 27.60
CA GLN A 47 -6.37 -0.91 28.59
C GLN A 47 -7.57 -1.14 29.52
N ILE A 48 -7.80 -2.39 29.90
CA ILE A 48 -8.85 -2.81 30.82
C ILE A 48 -8.19 -3.32 32.10
N GLU A 49 -8.84 -3.13 33.25
CA GLU A 49 -8.43 -3.75 34.51
C GLU A 49 -8.52 -5.28 34.42
N ASP A 50 -7.52 -5.95 34.98
CA ASP A 50 -7.46 -7.41 35.00
C ASP A 50 -8.15 -7.94 36.27
N ASP A 51 -9.17 -8.78 36.10
CA ASP A 51 -9.73 -9.57 37.21
C ASP A 51 -8.71 -10.62 37.70
N GLU A 52 -8.80 -11.05 38.96
CA GLU A 52 -7.86 -11.99 39.60
C GLU A 52 -7.63 -13.26 38.76
N ASN A 53 -8.66 -13.82 38.13
CA ASN A 53 -8.56 -15.00 37.26
C ASN A 53 -7.85 -14.72 35.91
N ALA A 54 -7.91 -13.49 35.40
CA ALA A 54 -7.22 -13.10 34.16
C ALA A 54 -5.71 -12.94 34.37
N SER A 55 -5.30 -12.65 35.61
CA SER A 55 -3.91 -12.39 35.96
C SER A 55 -2.99 -13.61 35.84
N GLU A 56 -3.49 -14.82 36.12
CA GLU A 56 -2.71 -16.06 35.95
C GLU A 56 -2.51 -16.40 34.48
N GLU A 57 -3.54 -16.23 33.65
CA GLU A 57 -3.48 -16.52 32.22
C GLU A 57 -2.54 -15.55 31.48
N LEU A 58 -2.53 -14.26 31.87
CA LEU A 58 -1.61 -13.26 31.34
C LEU A 58 -0.14 -13.59 31.66
N ARG A 59 0.16 -14.10 32.87
CA ARG A 59 1.52 -14.48 33.27
C ARG A 59 2.14 -15.58 32.40
N MET A 60 1.33 -16.38 31.71
CA MET A 60 1.82 -17.40 30.78
C MET A 60 2.05 -16.88 29.35
N ARG A 61 1.56 -15.67 29.02
CA ARG A 61 1.67 -15.11 27.67
C ARG A 61 3.07 -14.59 27.41
N LYS A 62 3.62 -14.96 26.25
CA LYS A 62 4.89 -14.43 25.78
C LYS A 62 4.67 -13.12 25.01
N PRO A 63 5.61 -12.16 25.08
CA PRO A 63 5.54 -10.96 24.25
C PRO A 63 5.55 -11.33 22.76
N TYR A 64 4.79 -10.59 21.96
CA TYR A 64 4.80 -10.76 20.51
C TYR A 64 6.12 -10.25 19.92
N ARG A 65 6.63 -11.00 18.94
CA ARG A 65 7.59 -10.47 17.96
C ARG A 65 6.83 -9.85 16.80
N ILE A 66 7.11 -8.60 16.48
CA ILE A 66 6.39 -7.82 15.49
C ILE A 66 7.22 -7.73 14.21
N GLU A 67 6.66 -8.29 13.14
CA GLU A 67 7.26 -8.36 11.81
C GLU A 67 6.47 -7.45 10.86
N LEU A 68 7.11 -6.44 10.28
CA LEU A 68 6.50 -5.59 9.26
C LEU A 68 6.90 -6.04 7.86
N VAL A 69 5.94 -6.43 7.04
CA VAL A 69 6.17 -6.75 5.63
C VAL A 69 5.39 -5.77 4.76
N GLY A 70 6.11 -4.86 4.12
CA GLY A 70 5.56 -3.88 3.18
C GLY A 70 5.76 -4.29 1.73
N VAL A 71 4.80 -3.93 0.88
CA VAL A 71 4.94 -4.04 -0.58
C VAL A 71 4.59 -2.69 -1.20
N VAL A 72 5.49 -2.19 -2.04
CA VAL A 72 5.31 -0.95 -2.81
C VAL A 72 5.39 -1.22 -4.30
N CYS A 73 4.82 -0.29 -5.05
CA CYS A 73 4.78 -0.26 -6.50
C CYS A 73 4.74 1.20 -6.92
N ASP A 74 5.26 1.51 -8.10
CA ASP A 74 5.00 2.79 -8.76
C ASP A 74 3.49 3.10 -8.77
N ALA A 75 3.13 4.35 -8.46
CA ALA A 75 1.75 4.77 -8.27
C ALA A 75 0.94 4.68 -9.57
N TYR A 76 1.55 5.00 -10.72
CA TYR A 76 0.91 4.87 -12.03
C TYR A 76 0.56 3.39 -12.30
N LEU A 77 1.53 2.49 -12.12
CA LEU A 77 1.31 1.07 -12.34
C LEU A 77 0.26 0.49 -11.38
N ALA A 78 0.22 0.96 -10.13
CA ALA A 78 -0.79 0.59 -9.16
C ALA A 78 -2.21 1.03 -9.56
N VAL A 79 -2.35 2.22 -10.16
CA VAL A 79 -3.63 2.73 -10.69
C VAL A 79 -4.08 1.90 -11.89
N VAL A 80 -3.19 1.61 -12.85
CA VAL A 80 -3.51 0.75 -14.01
C VAL A 80 -3.97 -0.64 -13.57
N ARG A 81 -3.25 -1.26 -12.63
CA ARG A 81 -3.64 -2.55 -12.04
C ARG A 81 -5.02 -2.46 -11.36
N GLY A 82 -5.30 -1.35 -10.66
CA GLY A 82 -6.59 -1.07 -10.05
C GLY A 82 -7.74 -0.98 -11.06
N ILE A 83 -7.55 -0.25 -12.15
CA ILE A 83 -8.55 -0.12 -13.24
C ILE A 83 -8.78 -1.48 -13.91
N ARG A 84 -7.70 -2.20 -14.24
CA ARG A 84 -7.82 -3.54 -14.84
C ARG A 84 -8.60 -4.49 -13.94
N ARG A 85 -8.34 -4.47 -12.62
CA ARG A 85 -9.10 -5.28 -11.64
C ARG A 85 -10.57 -4.84 -11.55
N ALA A 86 -10.86 -3.54 -11.66
CA ALA A 86 -12.23 -3.05 -11.69
C ALA A 86 -13.00 -3.60 -12.89
N ILE A 87 -12.37 -3.62 -14.08
CA ILE A 87 -12.97 -4.15 -15.31
C ILE A 87 -13.21 -5.66 -15.21
N ILE A 88 -12.20 -6.42 -14.78
CA ILE A 88 -12.27 -7.89 -14.79
C ILE A 88 -13.10 -8.43 -13.63
N MET A 89 -12.95 -7.85 -12.43
CA MET A 89 -13.48 -8.41 -11.18
C MET A 89 -14.57 -7.55 -10.54
N GLY A 90 -14.93 -6.40 -11.12
CA GLY A 90 -15.90 -5.45 -10.56
C GLY A 90 -15.43 -4.72 -9.29
N ARG A 91 -14.16 -4.84 -8.88
CA ARG A 91 -13.63 -4.29 -7.62
C ARG A 91 -12.72 -3.10 -7.85
N ALA A 92 -13.30 -1.90 -7.82
CA ALA A 92 -12.60 -0.63 -7.99
C ALA A 92 -12.02 -0.07 -6.68
N VAL A 93 -10.97 0.75 -6.81
CA VAL A 93 -10.43 1.60 -5.74
C VAL A 93 -10.42 3.03 -6.25
N ARG A 94 -10.87 3.99 -5.44
CA ARG A 94 -10.83 5.41 -5.81
C ARG A 94 -9.37 5.86 -5.93
N VAL A 95 -8.99 6.41 -7.09
CA VAL A 95 -7.61 6.80 -7.41
C VAL A 95 -7.04 7.73 -6.35
N LYS A 96 -7.73 8.82 -5.98
CA LYS A 96 -7.27 9.77 -4.95
C LYS A 96 -6.93 9.08 -3.62
N SER A 97 -7.78 8.15 -3.16
CA SER A 97 -7.53 7.40 -1.92
C SER A 97 -6.34 6.44 -2.05
N GLN A 98 -6.16 5.83 -3.23
CA GLN A 98 -5.01 5.00 -3.51
C GLN A 98 -3.69 5.79 -3.46
N LEU A 99 -3.64 6.96 -4.11
CA LEU A 99 -2.48 7.85 -4.13
C LEU A 99 -2.14 8.35 -2.72
N LYS A 100 -3.14 8.84 -2.00
CA LYS A 100 -3.00 9.28 -0.61
C LYS A 100 -2.45 8.18 0.29
N SER A 101 -2.95 6.95 0.14
CA SER A 101 -2.44 5.79 0.85
C SER A 101 -0.98 5.46 0.50
N HIS A 102 -0.57 5.58 -0.77
CA HIS A 102 0.83 5.35 -1.17
C HIS A 102 1.76 6.36 -0.52
N LYS A 103 1.40 7.65 -0.62
CA LYS A 103 2.19 8.75 -0.07
C LYS A 103 2.35 8.63 1.44
N ARG A 104 1.25 8.43 2.16
CA ARG A 104 1.24 8.31 3.62
C ARG A 104 2.05 7.11 4.11
N PHE A 105 1.86 5.93 3.49
CA PHE A 105 2.66 4.76 3.84
C PHE A 105 4.16 5.00 3.58
N ALA A 106 4.51 5.54 2.41
CA ALA A 106 5.91 5.79 2.07
C ALA A 106 6.57 6.78 3.05
N THR A 107 5.84 7.80 3.49
CA THR A 107 6.29 8.78 4.47
C THR A 107 6.47 8.16 5.86
N ALA A 108 5.54 7.33 6.32
CA ALA A 108 5.54 6.76 7.66
C ALA A 108 6.44 5.52 7.81
N PHE A 109 6.73 4.79 6.73
CA PHE A 109 7.48 3.53 6.76
C PHE A 109 8.79 3.58 7.58
N PRO A 110 9.68 4.59 7.44
CA PRO A 110 10.89 4.68 8.26
C PRO A 110 10.61 4.78 9.76
N LYS A 111 9.49 5.40 10.16
CA LYS A 111 9.07 5.48 11.56
C LYS A 111 8.62 4.11 12.04
N TYR A 112 7.80 3.41 11.26
CA TYR A 112 7.34 2.07 11.60
C TYR A 112 8.49 1.08 11.80
N CYS A 113 9.55 1.17 10.98
CA CYS A 113 10.74 0.34 11.15
C CYS A 113 11.37 0.46 12.56
N LYS A 114 11.25 1.62 13.21
CA LYS A 114 11.77 1.84 14.58
C LYS A 114 10.89 1.19 15.66
N LEU A 115 9.63 0.89 15.35
CA LEU A 115 8.64 0.39 16.30
C LEU A 115 8.53 -1.14 16.31
N VAL A 116 8.90 -1.78 15.20
CA VAL A 116 8.82 -3.22 14.99
C VAL A 116 10.19 -3.89 15.17
N ASP A 117 10.20 -5.20 15.42
CA ASP A 117 11.45 -5.93 15.62
C ASP A 117 12.16 -6.12 14.28
N ASN A 118 11.43 -6.58 13.27
CA ASN A 118 11.95 -6.75 11.92
C ASN A 118 11.05 -6.05 10.90
N ALA A 119 11.65 -5.54 9.83
CA ALA A 119 10.92 -4.96 8.71
C ALA A 119 11.50 -5.43 7.37
N ARG A 120 10.64 -5.69 6.40
CA ARG A 120 11.00 -5.98 5.00
C ARG A 120 10.12 -5.19 4.07
N LEU A 121 10.70 -4.57 3.05
CA LEU A 121 10.00 -3.82 2.03
C LEU A 121 10.30 -4.41 0.66
N TYR A 122 9.27 -4.77 -0.07
CA TYR A 122 9.37 -5.32 -1.41
C TYR A 122 8.84 -4.35 -2.46
N CYS A 123 9.48 -4.29 -3.62
CA CYS A 123 9.04 -3.56 -4.80
C CYS A 123 8.47 -4.52 -5.84
N THR A 124 7.33 -4.16 -6.44
CA THR A 124 6.66 -4.92 -7.51
C THR A 124 6.51 -4.12 -8.80
N THR A 125 7.36 -3.12 -8.98
CA THR A 125 7.36 -2.26 -10.18
C THR A 125 7.90 -3.01 -11.40
N SER A 126 8.94 -3.82 -11.22
CA SER A 126 9.47 -4.70 -12.26
C SER A 126 8.51 -5.86 -12.56
N MET A 127 8.49 -6.34 -13.81
CA MET A 127 7.77 -7.57 -14.15
C MET A 127 8.51 -8.77 -13.57
N GLY A 128 7.85 -9.53 -12.70
CA GLY A 128 8.42 -10.74 -12.09
C GLY A 128 8.15 -10.85 -10.60
N ALA A 129 9.03 -11.55 -9.89
CA ALA A 129 8.96 -11.71 -8.45
C ALA A 129 9.19 -10.36 -7.73
N PRO A 130 8.55 -10.13 -6.56
CA PRO A 130 8.83 -8.94 -5.75
C PRO A 130 10.31 -8.86 -5.36
N LYS A 131 10.94 -7.71 -5.60
CA LYS A 131 12.34 -7.46 -5.23
C LYS A 131 12.41 -6.90 -3.80
N LEU A 132 13.29 -7.41 -2.94
CA LEU A 132 13.53 -6.83 -1.60
C LEU A 132 14.35 -5.55 -1.76
N ILE A 133 13.86 -4.43 -1.24
CA ILE A 133 14.47 -3.09 -1.44
C ILE A 133 14.88 -2.41 -0.14
N ALA A 134 14.32 -2.83 1.00
CA ALA A 134 14.76 -2.40 2.32
C ALA A 134 14.48 -3.48 3.36
N TRP A 135 15.36 -3.61 4.35
CA TRP A 135 15.15 -4.53 5.46
C TRP A 135 15.80 -4.05 6.76
N LYS A 136 15.25 -4.50 7.87
CA LYS A 136 15.77 -4.32 9.23
C LYS A 136 15.60 -5.64 9.96
N ASP A 137 16.65 -6.07 10.64
CA ASP A 137 16.61 -7.20 11.56
C ASP A 137 17.04 -6.75 12.96
N GLY A 138 16.18 -6.97 13.95
CA GLY A 138 16.42 -6.60 15.35
C GLY A 138 16.66 -5.10 15.53
N ASP A 139 17.64 -4.73 16.36
CA ASP A 139 17.97 -3.33 16.68
C ASP A 139 18.83 -2.63 15.61
N ASN A 140 19.07 -3.29 14.48
CA ASN A 140 19.85 -2.69 13.40
C ASN A 140 19.10 -1.52 12.75
N ASN A 141 19.87 -0.60 12.16
CA ASN A 141 19.31 0.43 11.30
C ASN A 141 18.71 -0.19 10.02
N LEU A 142 17.73 0.49 9.44
CA LEU A 142 17.13 0.09 8.17
C LEU A 142 18.20 0.10 7.06
N LEU A 143 18.49 -1.08 6.51
CA LEU A 143 19.32 -1.25 5.33
C LEU A 143 18.46 -1.14 4.08
N VAL A 144 19.04 -0.54 3.05
CA VAL A 144 18.33 -0.08 1.86
C VAL A 144 19.17 -0.36 0.63
N ASP A 145 18.55 -0.91 -0.42
CA ASP A 145 19.14 -0.96 -1.76
C ASP A 145 19.07 0.46 -2.36
N PRO A 146 20.21 1.16 -2.54
CA PRO A 146 20.24 2.54 -2.99
C PRO A 146 19.66 2.73 -4.40
N ASP A 147 19.73 1.71 -5.26
CA ASP A 147 19.21 1.77 -6.62
C ASP A 147 17.68 1.65 -6.66
N GLU A 148 17.10 0.97 -5.67
CA GLU A 148 15.66 0.65 -5.65
C GLU A 148 14.83 1.52 -4.70
N ILE A 149 15.47 2.14 -3.71
CA ILE A 149 14.77 3.03 -2.75
C ILE A 149 14.19 4.26 -3.42
N GLU A 150 14.67 4.59 -4.63
CA GLU A 150 14.13 5.67 -5.44
C GLU A 150 12.60 5.53 -5.61
N CYS A 151 12.09 4.29 -5.72
CA CYS A 151 10.65 4.02 -5.76
C CYS A 151 9.93 4.55 -4.52
N LEU A 152 10.46 4.29 -3.31
CA LEU A 152 9.87 4.78 -2.07
C LEU A 152 9.96 6.31 -1.96
N GLN A 153 11.07 6.92 -2.38
CA GLN A 153 11.24 8.38 -2.36
C GLN A 153 10.28 9.08 -3.33
N LYS A 154 10.08 8.51 -4.53
CA LYS A 154 9.09 9.00 -5.49
C LYS A 154 7.67 8.96 -4.92
N LEU A 155 7.31 7.87 -4.23
CA LEU A 155 6.00 7.78 -3.57
C LEU A 155 5.80 8.82 -2.46
N LYS A 156 6.86 9.20 -1.73
CA LYS A 156 6.77 10.31 -0.75
C LYS A 156 6.49 11.65 -1.41
N ALA A 157 7.07 11.88 -2.59
CA ALA A 157 6.91 13.11 -3.38
C ALA A 157 5.64 13.14 -4.23
N LEU A 158 4.79 12.11 -4.15
CA LEU A 158 3.59 11.96 -4.97
C LEU A 158 2.62 13.14 -4.80
N ASN A 159 2.03 13.60 -5.91
CA ASN A 159 0.90 14.51 -5.91
C ASN A 159 -0.40 13.71 -5.76
N GLU A 160 -1.00 13.74 -4.57
CA GLU A 160 -2.24 13.00 -4.28
C GLU A 160 -3.49 13.60 -4.91
N ASP A 161 -3.41 14.86 -5.37
CA ASP A 161 -4.48 15.59 -6.05
C ASP A 161 -4.33 15.60 -7.58
N ALA A 162 -3.37 14.82 -8.11
CA ALA A 162 -3.10 14.72 -9.54
C ALA A 162 -4.38 14.40 -10.33
N GLN A 163 -4.66 15.22 -11.35
CA GLN A 163 -5.78 15.03 -12.28
C GLN A 163 -5.33 14.37 -13.59
N SER A 164 -4.03 14.37 -13.88
CA SER A 164 -3.43 13.67 -15.00
C SER A 164 -2.18 12.90 -14.59
N ILE A 165 -1.72 12.02 -15.47
CA ILE A 165 -0.47 11.29 -15.26
C ILE A 165 0.76 12.21 -15.23
N PHE A 166 0.69 13.34 -15.94
CA PHE A 166 1.79 14.31 -16.00
C PHE A 166 1.95 15.05 -14.68
N ASP A 167 0.87 15.17 -13.91
CA ASP A 167 0.86 15.86 -12.62
C ASP A 167 1.20 14.93 -11.45
N LEU A 168 1.44 13.63 -11.71
CA LEU A 168 1.58 12.61 -10.67
C LEU A 168 2.83 12.82 -9.81
N TYR A 169 3.92 13.30 -10.42
CA TYR A 169 5.18 13.60 -9.75
C TYR A 169 5.63 15.05 -10.05
N PRO A 170 6.10 15.81 -9.05
CA PRO A 170 6.37 17.25 -9.18
C PRO A 170 7.56 17.60 -10.09
N ASN A 171 8.52 16.68 -10.25
CA ASN A 171 9.59 16.79 -11.23
C ASN A 171 9.31 15.75 -12.30
N SER A 172 9.16 16.17 -13.55
CA SER A 172 8.88 15.34 -14.72
C SER A 172 9.97 14.31 -15.06
N ASP A 173 10.88 13.97 -14.12
CA ASP A 173 11.82 12.86 -14.22
C ASP A 173 11.05 11.54 -14.04
N THR A 174 10.29 11.21 -15.07
CA THR A 174 9.57 9.96 -15.31
C THR A 174 10.53 8.81 -15.66
N LYS A 175 11.77 8.86 -15.14
CA LYS A 175 12.77 7.79 -15.24
C LYS A 175 12.48 6.60 -14.32
N CYS A 176 11.39 6.63 -13.55
CA CYS A 176 10.87 5.43 -12.87
C CYS A 176 10.15 4.49 -13.84
N GLY A 177 10.72 4.22 -15.03
CA GLY A 177 10.14 3.31 -16.03
C GLY A 177 8.74 3.66 -16.56
N SER A 178 8.08 4.72 -16.06
CA SER A 178 6.69 5.03 -16.38
C SER A 178 6.58 5.66 -17.76
N TYR A 179 7.45 6.61 -18.13
CA TYR A 179 7.47 7.14 -19.50
C TYR A 179 7.91 6.08 -20.52
N SER A 180 8.98 5.32 -20.23
CA SER A 180 9.49 4.34 -21.19
C SER A 180 8.48 3.21 -21.44
N PHE A 181 7.69 2.82 -20.42
CA PHE A 181 6.61 1.86 -20.61
C PHE A 181 5.43 2.47 -21.38
N TRP A 182 5.01 3.70 -21.09
CA TRP A 182 3.96 4.36 -21.89
C TRP A 182 4.35 4.52 -23.34
N ASP A 183 5.59 4.91 -23.61
CA ASP A 183 6.11 5.01 -24.97
C ASP A 183 6.17 3.63 -25.65
N ALA A 184 6.60 2.60 -24.92
CA ALA A 184 6.71 1.24 -25.44
C ALA A 184 5.37 0.48 -25.57
N ALA A 185 4.36 0.81 -24.77
CA ALA A 185 3.09 0.08 -24.73
C ALA A 185 1.93 0.85 -25.37
N VAL A 186 1.86 2.16 -25.17
CA VAL A 186 0.72 2.99 -25.60
C VAL A 186 1.05 3.91 -26.76
N MET A 187 2.24 4.53 -26.76
CA MET A 187 2.71 5.34 -27.91
C MET A 187 3.45 4.51 -28.95
N CYS A 188 3.50 3.17 -28.77
CA CYS A 188 4.15 2.28 -29.70
C CYS A 188 3.49 2.33 -31.07
N ARG A 189 4.30 2.55 -32.11
CA ARG A 189 3.80 2.69 -33.49
C ARG A 189 3.02 1.47 -33.97
N SER A 190 3.30 0.28 -33.45
CA SER A 190 2.60 -0.96 -33.81
C SER A 190 1.25 -1.14 -33.09
N ARG A 191 0.93 -0.33 -32.07
CA ARG A 191 -0.30 -0.49 -31.28
C ARG A 191 -1.57 -0.46 -32.13
N ALA A 192 -1.64 0.44 -33.09
CA ALA A 192 -2.81 0.58 -33.96
C ALA A 192 -3.07 -0.71 -34.77
N ALA A 193 -2.01 -1.31 -35.30
CA ALA A 193 -2.08 -2.58 -36.03
C ALA A 193 -2.54 -3.72 -35.10
N ILE A 194 -1.92 -3.83 -33.91
CA ILE A 194 -2.29 -4.85 -32.91
C ILE A 194 -3.76 -4.71 -32.49
N GLN A 195 -4.26 -3.49 -32.31
CA GLN A 195 -5.66 -3.24 -31.97
C GLN A 195 -6.63 -3.59 -33.12
N GLN A 196 -6.23 -3.35 -34.37
CA GLN A 196 -7.01 -3.78 -35.54
C GLN A 196 -7.08 -5.29 -35.64
N ASP A 197 -5.95 -5.99 -35.44
CA ASP A 197 -5.91 -7.45 -35.44
C ASP A 197 -6.79 -8.04 -34.34
N LEU A 198 -6.69 -7.50 -33.11
CA LEU A 198 -7.56 -7.88 -32.00
C LEU A 198 -9.04 -7.66 -32.31
N LYS A 199 -9.41 -6.50 -32.90
CA LYS A 199 -10.80 -6.24 -33.33
C LYS A 199 -11.27 -7.25 -34.37
N MET A 200 -10.44 -7.58 -35.36
CA MET A 200 -10.78 -8.60 -36.37
C MET A 200 -11.00 -9.98 -35.74
N VAL A 201 -10.13 -10.39 -34.82
CA VAL A 201 -10.23 -11.67 -34.12
C VAL A 201 -11.50 -11.72 -33.27
N LEU A 202 -11.77 -10.68 -32.48
CA LEU A 202 -12.98 -10.58 -31.66
C LEU A 202 -14.25 -10.62 -32.51
N GLY A 203 -14.30 -9.85 -33.60
CA GLY A 203 -15.45 -9.86 -34.52
C GLY A 203 -15.70 -11.23 -35.16
N LYS A 204 -14.64 -12.00 -35.47
CA LYS A 204 -14.79 -13.38 -35.96
C LYS A 204 -15.38 -14.30 -34.90
N ILE A 205 -14.94 -14.17 -33.65
CA ILE A 205 -15.44 -14.97 -32.52
C ILE A 205 -16.92 -14.64 -32.25
N GLU A 206 -17.27 -13.36 -32.18
CA GLU A 206 -18.65 -12.90 -31.95
C GLU A 206 -19.61 -13.39 -33.05
N ASN A 207 -19.21 -13.30 -34.33
CA ASN A 207 -20.02 -13.77 -35.44
C ASN A 207 -20.17 -15.30 -35.49
N GLN A 208 -19.15 -16.06 -35.05
CA GLN A 208 -19.25 -17.52 -34.95
C GLN A 208 -20.23 -17.95 -33.86
N VAL A 209 -20.27 -17.24 -32.72
CA VAL A 209 -21.22 -17.52 -31.64
C VAL A 209 -22.67 -17.25 -32.09
N VAL A 210 -22.91 -16.18 -32.85
CA VAL A 210 -24.25 -15.83 -33.38
C VAL A 210 -24.73 -16.81 -34.46
N SER A 211 -23.81 -17.42 -35.21
CA SER A 211 -24.16 -18.36 -36.30
C SER A 211 -24.44 -19.80 -35.81
N SER A 212 -24.24 -20.06 -34.51
CA SER A 212 -24.34 -21.40 -33.90
C SER A 212 -25.56 -21.56 -32.97
N THR A 213 -26.42 -20.55 -32.91
CA THR A 213 -27.74 -20.52 -32.24
C THR A 213 -28.85 -20.43 -33.27
#